data_AF-A0A1B6D1H0-F1
#
_entry.id   AF-A0A1B6D1H0-F1
#
_cell.length_a   1.000
_cell.length_b   1.000
_cell.length_c   1.000
_cell.angle_alpha   90.00
_cell.angle_beta   90.00
_cell.angle_gamma   90.00
#
_symmetry.space_group_name_H-M   'P 1'
#
loop_
_entity.id
_entity.type
_entity.pdbx_description
1 polymer ?
#
loop_
_entity_poly.entity_id
_entity_poly.type
_entity_poly.pdbx_seq_one_letter_code
_entity_poly.pdbx_strand_id
1 'polypeptide(L)'
;GLRRLVGTLDLHVIGFSLGAHVGNYMALSLAPYKIPRITGLDPAMPLFMGRDNDRKLDKSDAEFVDIIHTNALVQGTVEETGHVDFFVNGGVNQPGCNNESNPFACDHNRAPEYFAESVGTEVGFLSWYCQGLLQFVLGNCKPKQELVPMGEKCPNSTRGLYVTYTADSKPFALGPWTGSRYITYMETHKN
;
A
#
# COMPACT_ATOMS: atom_id res chain seq x y z
N GLY A 1 28.76 22.71 -23.29
CA GLY A 1 28.08 22.88 -22.00
C GLY A 1 26.93 21.91 -21.95
N LEU A 2 27.05 20.82 -21.19
CA LEU A 2 25.98 19.86 -21.02
C LEU A 2 24.85 20.53 -20.23
N ARG A 3 23.66 20.60 -20.84
CA ARG A 3 22.42 20.85 -20.11
C ARG A 3 22.33 19.78 -19.03
N ARG A 4 22.56 20.18 -17.77
CA ARG A 4 22.14 19.44 -16.59
C ARG A 4 20.64 19.20 -16.81
N LEU A 5 20.25 17.98 -17.17
CA LEU A 5 18.84 17.62 -17.29
C LEU A 5 18.23 17.90 -15.93
N VAL A 6 17.50 19.01 -15.83
CA VAL A 6 16.72 19.36 -14.66
C VAL A 6 15.72 18.22 -14.55
N GLY A 7 15.86 17.40 -13.52
CA GLY A 7 14.93 16.30 -13.29
C GLY A 7 13.50 16.82 -13.25
N THR A 8 12.55 16.03 -13.77
CA THR A 8 11.14 16.41 -13.72
C THR A 8 10.63 16.38 -12.28
N LEU A 9 9.80 17.35 -11.88
CA LEU A 9 9.09 17.26 -10.60
C LEU A 9 7.80 16.44 -10.72
N ASP A 10 7.41 16.08 -11.95
CA ASP A 10 6.19 15.35 -12.28
C ASP A 10 6.53 13.92 -12.71
N LEU A 11 7.15 13.14 -11.82
CA LEU A 11 7.37 11.71 -12.00
C LEU A 11 6.82 10.94 -10.80
N HIS A 12 5.93 10.00 -11.10
CA HIS A 12 5.40 9.03 -10.16
C HIS A 12 5.58 7.64 -10.75
N VAL A 13 6.38 6.82 -10.07
CA VAL A 13 6.60 5.42 -10.47
C VAL A 13 5.65 4.53 -9.68
N ILE A 14 4.92 3.66 -10.36
CA ILE A 14 4.03 2.69 -9.72
C ILE A 14 4.52 1.30 -10.10
N GLY A 15 4.87 0.48 -9.13
CA GLY A 15 5.43 -0.84 -9.34
C GLY A 15 4.66 -1.92 -8.59
N PHE A 16 4.20 -2.94 -9.31
CA PHE A 16 3.49 -4.09 -8.74
C PHE A 16 4.41 -5.30 -8.56
N SER A 17 4.31 -6.00 -7.43
CA SER A 17 5.04 -7.24 -7.17
C SER A 17 6.56 -7.02 -7.29
N LEU A 18 7.24 -7.79 -8.15
CA LEU A 18 8.65 -7.58 -8.52
C LEU A 18 8.91 -6.16 -9.08
N GLY A 19 7.91 -5.59 -9.77
CA GLY A 19 7.97 -4.23 -10.33
C GLY A 19 8.13 -3.14 -9.27
N ALA A 20 7.73 -3.38 -8.02
CA ALA A 20 7.98 -2.44 -6.92
C ALA A 20 9.50 -2.22 -6.73
N HIS A 21 10.29 -3.30 -6.81
CA HIS A 21 11.74 -3.23 -6.68
C HIS A 21 12.43 -2.67 -7.92
N VAL A 22 11.79 -2.71 -9.09
CA VAL A 22 12.27 -1.96 -10.25
C VAL A 22 12.29 -0.45 -9.94
N GLY A 23 11.36 0.05 -9.12
CA GLY A 23 11.37 1.42 -8.62
C GLY A 23 12.65 1.79 -7.85
N ASN A 24 13.18 0.88 -7.02
CA ASN A 24 14.47 1.04 -6.35
C ASN A 24 15.62 1.15 -7.35
N TYR A 25 15.73 0.18 -8.27
CA TYR A 25 16.80 0.20 -9.28
C TYR A 25 16.73 1.42 -10.21
N MET A 26 15.52 1.95 -10.46
CA MET A 26 15.33 3.23 -11.15
C MET A 26 15.88 4.39 -10.31
N ALA A 27 15.56 4.47 -9.02
CA ALA A 27 16.07 5.51 -8.13
C ALA A 27 17.61 5.52 -8.06
N LEU A 28 18.23 4.33 -7.92
CA LEU A 28 19.68 4.17 -7.92
C LEU A 28 20.31 4.63 -9.24
N SER A 29 19.70 4.27 -10.37
CA SER A 29 20.20 4.62 -11.71
C SER A 29 20.07 6.11 -12.03
N LEU A 30 19.09 6.78 -11.42
CA LEU A 30 18.83 8.20 -11.64
C LEU A 30 19.61 9.11 -10.66
N ALA A 31 20.27 8.55 -9.65
CA ALA A 31 21.05 9.33 -8.69
C ALA A 31 22.04 10.29 -9.39
N PRO A 32 22.15 11.57 -8.95
CA PRO A 32 21.59 12.14 -7.72
C PRO A 32 20.16 12.71 -7.86
N TYR A 33 19.47 12.52 -8.99
CA TYR A 33 18.06 12.92 -9.09
C TYR A 33 17.21 12.06 -8.16
N LYS A 34 16.32 12.73 -7.40
CA LYS A 34 15.39 12.08 -6.49
C LYS A 34 14.02 12.00 -7.14
N ILE A 35 13.47 10.79 -7.23
CA ILE A 35 12.11 10.58 -7.76
C ILE A 35 11.09 11.23 -6.79
N PRO A 36 10.11 12.01 -7.27
CA PRO A 36 9.10 12.63 -6.42
C PRO A 36 8.24 11.62 -5.66
N ARG A 37 7.75 10.56 -6.34
CA ARG A 37 6.93 9.53 -5.70
C ARG A 37 7.16 8.14 -6.29
N ILE A 38 7.26 7.14 -5.43
CA ILE A 38 7.16 5.72 -5.81
C ILE A 38 6.02 5.09 -5.03
N THR A 39 5.09 4.43 -5.72
CA THR A 39 4.09 3.55 -5.08
C THR A 39 4.45 2.10 -5.30
N GLY A 40 4.60 1.35 -4.21
CA GLY A 40 4.78 -0.10 -4.23
C GLY A 40 3.45 -0.81 -4.04
N LEU A 41 3.02 -1.59 -5.02
CA LEU A 41 1.80 -2.38 -4.96
C LEU A 41 2.19 -3.83 -4.65
N ASP A 42 1.92 -4.24 -3.42
CA ASP A 42 2.28 -5.54 -2.82
C ASP A 42 3.70 -6.01 -3.21
N PRO A 43 4.76 -5.28 -2.78
CA PRO A 43 6.14 -5.56 -3.21
C PRO A 43 6.53 -7.00 -2.92
N ALA A 44 7.16 -7.68 -3.88
CA ALA A 44 7.46 -9.10 -3.78
C ALA A 44 8.38 -9.43 -2.60
N MET A 45 7.99 -10.40 -1.77
CA MET A 45 8.84 -10.90 -0.67
C MET A 45 10.01 -11.77 -1.14
N PRO A 46 9.79 -12.77 -2.03
CA PRO A 46 10.86 -13.71 -2.38
C PRO A 46 12.05 -12.98 -2.99
N LEU A 47 13.26 -13.30 -2.50
CA LEU A 47 14.55 -12.71 -2.90
C LEU A 47 14.85 -11.29 -2.37
N PHE A 48 13.85 -10.56 -1.85
CA PHE A 48 13.99 -9.16 -1.41
C PHE A 48 13.89 -8.97 0.10
N MET A 49 13.16 -9.83 0.82
CA MET A 49 13.05 -9.72 2.27
C MET A 49 14.42 -9.81 2.94
N GLY A 50 14.68 -8.91 3.89
CA GLY A 50 15.93 -8.80 4.63
C GLY A 50 17.13 -8.33 3.79
N ARG A 51 16.93 -7.90 2.54
CA ARG A 51 18.00 -7.29 1.73
C ARG A 51 18.28 -5.87 2.19
N ASP A 52 19.48 -5.41 1.87
CA ASP A 52 19.89 -4.03 2.07
C ASP A 52 19.02 -3.06 1.23
N ASN A 53 18.93 -1.81 1.67
CA ASN A 53 18.06 -0.79 1.05
C ASN A 53 18.44 -0.46 -0.41
N ASP A 54 19.63 -0.80 -0.87
CA ASP A 54 20.06 -0.65 -2.27
C ASP A 54 19.70 -1.86 -3.15
N ARG A 55 18.92 -2.82 -2.62
CA ARG A 55 18.54 -4.07 -3.30
C ARG A 55 17.06 -4.38 -3.20
N LYS A 56 16.27 -3.48 -2.63
CA LYS A 56 14.80 -3.59 -2.48
C LYS A 56 14.22 -2.20 -2.41
N LEU A 57 12.89 -2.11 -2.58
CA LEU A 57 12.19 -0.83 -2.42
C LEU A 57 12.35 -0.36 -0.96
N ASP A 58 12.73 0.90 -0.80
CA ASP A 58 12.90 1.55 0.49
C ASP A 58 12.49 3.02 0.40
N LYS A 59 12.10 3.61 1.53
CA LYS A 59 11.70 5.01 1.63
C LYS A 59 12.76 5.99 1.13
N SER A 60 14.04 5.61 1.16
CA SER A 60 15.13 6.42 0.62
C SER A 60 15.20 6.45 -0.91
N ASP A 61 14.32 5.76 -1.64
CA ASP A 61 14.32 5.75 -3.11
C ASP A 61 13.61 6.97 -3.73
N ALA A 62 12.73 7.64 -2.99
CA ALA A 62 11.97 8.80 -3.48
C ALA A 62 11.75 9.86 -2.37
N GLU A 63 11.26 11.04 -2.75
CA GLU A 63 10.79 12.05 -1.78
C GLU A 63 9.59 11.52 -0.99
N PHE A 64 8.76 10.69 -1.63
CA PHE A 64 7.66 9.99 -1.01
C PHE A 64 7.54 8.56 -1.55
N VAL A 65 7.33 7.59 -0.64
CA VAL A 65 7.14 6.19 -0.98
C VAL A 65 5.93 5.69 -0.22
N ASP A 66 4.92 5.22 -0.93
CA ASP A 66 3.70 4.66 -0.33
C ASP A 66 3.51 3.21 -0.78
N ILE A 67 3.24 2.32 0.19
CA ILE A 67 3.15 0.88 -0.06
C ILE A 67 1.73 0.40 0.24
N ILE A 68 1.18 -0.44 -0.63
CA ILE A 68 -0.10 -1.13 -0.43
C ILE A 68 0.18 -2.62 -0.27
N HIS A 69 -0.06 -3.16 0.93
CA HIS A 69 0.09 -4.58 1.26
C HIS A 69 -1.27 -5.27 1.18
N THR A 70 -1.36 -6.31 0.35
CA THR A 70 -2.57 -7.13 0.20
C THR A 70 -2.34 -8.62 0.32
N ASN A 71 -1.10 -9.09 0.14
CA ASN A 71 -0.73 -10.51 0.28
C ASN A 71 0.62 -10.72 0.99
N ALA A 72 0.84 -9.94 2.05
CA ALA A 72 2.02 -10.02 2.91
C ALA A 72 2.24 -11.44 3.46
N LEU A 73 3.51 -11.84 3.60
CA LEU A 73 3.97 -13.17 4.06
C LEU A 73 3.71 -14.33 3.09
N VAL A 74 3.10 -14.08 1.93
CA VAL A 74 2.89 -15.10 0.88
C VAL A 74 3.64 -14.70 -0.39
N GLN A 75 3.10 -13.75 -1.15
CA GLN A 75 3.77 -13.18 -2.33
C GLN A 75 4.35 -11.80 -2.01
N GLY A 76 3.62 -10.99 -1.25
CA GLY A 76 4.04 -9.67 -0.78
C GLY A 76 4.90 -9.73 0.48
N THR A 77 5.75 -8.71 0.67
CA THR A 77 6.53 -8.53 1.90
C THR A 77 5.67 -7.99 3.04
N VAL A 78 6.07 -8.24 4.28
CA VAL A 78 5.48 -7.61 5.48
C VAL A 78 6.29 -6.38 5.94
N GLU A 79 7.46 -6.16 5.34
CA GLU A 79 8.36 -5.08 5.74
C GLU A 79 7.75 -3.72 5.42
N GLU A 80 7.75 -2.84 6.43
CA GLU A 80 7.41 -1.42 6.28
C GLU A 80 8.54 -0.71 5.54
N THR A 81 8.42 -0.64 4.21
CA THR A 81 9.46 -0.10 3.32
C THR A 81 9.13 1.29 2.79
N GLY A 82 7.94 1.79 3.08
CA GLY A 82 7.50 3.11 2.67
C GLY A 82 7.85 4.21 3.65
N HIS A 83 7.54 5.43 3.21
CA HIS A 83 7.20 6.50 4.13
C HIS A 83 5.88 6.21 4.84
N VAL A 84 4.92 5.63 4.10
CA VAL A 84 3.65 5.11 4.59
C VAL A 84 3.40 3.71 4.05
N ASP A 85 2.85 2.83 4.89
CA ASP A 85 2.51 1.45 4.54
C ASP A 85 1.04 1.19 4.89
N PHE A 86 0.25 0.80 3.90
CA PHE A 86 -1.17 0.49 4.03
C PHE A 86 -1.38 -1.02 4.06
N PHE A 87 -1.86 -1.55 5.17
CA PHE A 87 -2.21 -2.97 5.31
C PHE A 87 -3.72 -3.14 5.12
N VAL A 88 -4.11 -3.48 3.89
CA VAL A 88 -5.51 -3.54 3.49
C VAL A 88 -6.13 -4.83 4.00
N ASN A 89 -7.22 -4.73 4.75
CA ASN A 89 -7.85 -5.86 5.46
C ASN A 89 -6.87 -6.64 6.35
N GLY A 90 -5.85 -5.98 6.89
CA GLY A 90 -4.77 -6.62 7.64
C GLY A 90 -3.58 -7.09 6.80
N GLY A 91 -3.67 -6.93 5.48
CA GLY A 91 -2.56 -7.03 4.53
C GLY A 91 -2.20 -8.43 4.05
N VAL A 92 -2.93 -9.48 4.46
CA VAL A 92 -2.61 -10.87 4.11
C VAL A 92 -3.65 -11.50 3.18
N ASN A 93 -4.93 -11.43 3.57
CA ASN A 93 -6.05 -12.01 2.83
C ASN A 93 -7.08 -10.92 2.54
N GLN A 94 -7.65 -10.94 1.35
CA GLN A 94 -8.58 -9.94 0.88
C GLN A 94 -10.00 -10.52 0.73
N PRO A 95 -11.04 -9.77 1.14
CA PRO A 95 -12.42 -10.18 0.95
C PRO A 95 -12.71 -10.57 -0.51
N GLY A 96 -13.38 -11.70 -0.71
CA GLY A 96 -13.72 -12.24 -2.02
C GLY A 96 -12.70 -13.19 -2.64
N CYS A 97 -11.47 -13.29 -2.12
CA CYS A 97 -10.43 -14.15 -2.73
C CYS A 97 -10.48 -15.63 -2.31
N ASN A 98 -11.07 -15.97 -1.16
CA ASN A 98 -11.09 -17.35 -0.64
C ASN A 98 -11.80 -18.37 -1.54
N ASN A 99 -12.72 -17.92 -2.40
CA ASN A 99 -13.49 -18.78 -3.30
C ASN A 99 -12.87 -18.88 -4.70
N GLU A 100 -11.76 -18.18 -4.95
CA GLU A 100 -11.07 -18.21 -6.23
C GLU A 100 -10.25 -19.48 -6.40
N SER A 101 -10.02 -19.86 -7.66
CA SER A 101 -9.18 -21.02 -7.99
C SER A 101 -7.73 -20.87 -7.50
N ASN A 102 -7.27 -19.62 -7.35
CA ASN A 102 -5.96 -19.29 -6.79
C ASN A 102 -6.10 -18.09 -5.81
N PRO A 103 -6.41 -18.35 -4.52
CA PRO A 103 -6.64 -17.30 -3.54
C PRO A 103 -5.44 -16.37 -3.36
N PHE A 104 -4.22 -16.93 -3.29
CA PHE A 104 -3.00 -16.15 -3.13
C PHE A 104 -2.77 -15.17 -4.29
N ALA A 105 -2.98 -15.63 -5.53
CA ALA A 105 -2.88 -14.75 -6.68
C ALA A 105 -3.99 -13.69 -6.68
N CYS A 106 -5.20 -14.02 -6.23
CA CYS A 106 -6.26 -13.03 -6.07
C CYS A 106 -5.86 -11.95 -5.06
N ASP A 107 -5.40 -12.34 -3.86
CA ASP A 107 -4.95 -11.42 -2.81
C ASP A 107 -3.83 -10.50 -3.31
N HIS A 108 -2.85 -11.06 -4.01
CA HIS A 108 -1.73 -10.31 -4.57
C HIS A 108 -2.21 -9.29 -5.62
N ASN A 109 -3.13 -9.69 -6.51
CA ASN A 109 -3.68 -8.80 -7.53
C ASN A 109 -4.63 -7.72 -6.99
N ARG A 110 -5.07 -7.78 -5.72
CA ARG A 110 -5.89 -6.71 -5.15
C ARG A 110 -5.17 -5.38 -5.01
N ALA A 111 -3.85 -5.36 -4.81
CA ALA A 111 -3.11 -4.10 -4.69
C ALA A 111 -3.25 -3.20 -5.95
N PRO A 112 -3.00 -3.67 -7.19
CA PRO A 112 -3.25 -2.86 -8.37
C PRO A 112 -4.73 -2.56 -8.60
N GLU A 113 -5.66 -3.44 -8.22
CA GLU A 113 -7.09 -3.14 -8.34
C GLU A 113 -7.54 -2.00 -7.41
N TYR A 114 -7.11 -2.04 -6.15
CA TYR A 114 -7.41 -0.99 -5.17
C TYR A 114 -6.75 0.33 -5.57
N PHE A 115 -5.51 0.30 -6.04
CA PHE A 115 -4.84 1.50 -6.54
C PHE A 115 -5.61 2.10 -7.73
N ALA A 116 -5.98 1.27 -8.72
CA ALA A 116 -6.75 1.73 -9.88
C ALA A 116 -8.08 2.38 -9.50
N GLU A 117 -8.82 1.80 -8.55
CA GLU A 117 -10.06 2.39 -8.05
C GLU A 117 -9.80 3.69 -7.25
N SER A 118 -8.67 3.78 -6.53
CA SER A 118 -8.32 4.96 -5.72
C SER A 118 -8.18 6.26 -6.54
N VAL A 119 -7.85 6.12 -7.83
CA VAL A 119 -7.70 7.25 -8.77
C VAL A 119 -9.05 7.97 -8.95
N GLY A 120 -10.13 7.22 -9.16
CA GLY A 120 -11.42 7.74 -9.57
C GLY A 120 -12.52 7.73 -8.49
N THR A 121 -12.30 7.05 -7.37
CA THR A 121 -13.32 6.90 -6.33
C THR A 121 -13.73 8.25 -5.70
N GLU A 122 -15.05 8.43 -5.52
CA GLU A 122 -15.64 9.57 -4.81
C GLU A 122 -15.57 9.38 -3.28
N VAL A 123 -15.65 8.13 -2.82
CA VAL A 123 -15.73 7.80 -1.38
C VAL A 123 -14.35 7.55 -0.76
N GLY A 124 -13.40 7.00 -1.51
CA GLY A 124 -12.02 6.77 -1.07
C GLY A 124 -11.79 5.51 -0.25
N PHE A 125 -10.55 5.05 -0.27
CA PHE A 125 -10.02 4.04 0.66
C PHE A 125 -9.50 4.72 1.91
N LEU A 126 -10.42 5.21 2.75
CA LEU A 126 -10.06 5.99 3.92
C LEU A 126 -9.47 5.10 5.01
N SER A 127 -8.21 5.35 5.34
CA SER A 127 -7.40 4.52 6.23
C SER A 127 -7.09 5.24 7.53
N TRP A 128 -6.95 4.51 8.63
CA TRP A 128 -6.56 5.08 9.93
C TRP A 128 -5.18 4.60 10.37
N TYR A 129 -4.48 5.47 11.08
CA TYR A 129 -3.18 5.15 11.67
C TYR A 129 -3.30 4.00 12.69
N CYS A 130 -2.34 3.11 12.65
CA CYS A 130 -2.15 2.02 13.60
C CYS A 130 -0.69 2.02 14.06
N GLN A 131 -0.45 1.76 15.34
CA GLN A 131 0.91 1.85 15.91
C GLN A 131 1.85 0.72 15.44
N GLY A 132 1.31 -0.31 14.79
CA GLY A 132 2.06 -1.42 14.23
C GLY A 132 1.19 -2.65 14.04
N LEU A 133 1.67 -3.61 13.26
CA LEU A 133 0.94 -4.85 12.97
C LEU A 133 0.52 -5.64 14.21
N LEU A 134 1.34 -5.64 15.26
CA LEU A 134 0.98 -6.30 16.52
C LEU A 134 -0.29 -5.69 17.13
N GLN A 135 -0.43 -4.36 17.09
CA GLN A 135 -1.64 -3.69 17.60
C GLN A 135 -2.86 -3.95 16.72
N PHE A 136 -2.65 -4.14 15.41
CA PHE A 136 -3.71 -4.59 14.53
C PHE A 136 -4.19 -6.01 14.89
N VAL A 137 -3.26 -6.96 15.01
CA VAL A 137 -3.56 -8.36 15.35
C VAL A 137 -4.24 -8.49 16.72
N LEU A 138 -3.83 -7.68 17.70
CA LEU A 138 -4.46 -7.63 19.03
C LEU A 138 -5.84 -6.94 19.04
N GLY A 139 -6.32 -6.41 17.91
CA GLY A 139 -7.62 -5.73 17.81
C GLY A 139 -7.64 -4.31 18.39
N ASN A 140 -6.47 -3.72 18.63
CA ASN A 140 -6.32 -2.39 19.23
C ASN A 140 -6.33 -1.26 18.20
N CYS A 141 -6.22 -1.56 16.91
CA CYS A 141 -6.26 -0.57 15.84
C CYS A 141 -7.68 -0.33 15.32
N LYS A 142 -8.43 0.47 16.07
CA LYS A 142 -9.78 0.93 15.70
C LYS A 142 -9.72 2.24 14.90
N PRO A 143 -10.68 2.49 13.99
CA PRO A 143 -10.76 3.75 13.26
C PRO A 143 -10.74 4.98 14.17
N LYS A 144 -9.93 5.97 13.80
CA LYS A 144 -9.84 7.29 14.45
C LYS A 144 -10.39 8.36 13.51
N GLN A 145 -10.54 9.59 14.01
CA GLN A 145 -11.13 10.71 13.26
C GLN A 145 -10.26 11.18 12.08
N GLU A 146 -8.93 11.10 12.21
CA GLU A 146 -8.00 11.52 11.17
C GLU A 146 -7.76 10.37 10.19
N LEU A 147 -8.57 10.33 9.13
CA LEU A 147 -8.46 9.36 8.06
C LEU A 147 -7.62 9.91 6.91
N VAL A 148 -6.81 9.04 6.31
CA VAL A 148 -5.97 9.35 5.15
C VAL A 148 -6.40 8.48 3.97
N PRO A 149 -6.60 9.05 2.76
CA PRO A 149 -6.86 8.24 1.58
C PRO A 149 -5.64 7.40 1.21
N MET A 150 -5.81 6.08 1.11
CA MET A 150 -4.84 5.19 0.48
C MET A 150 -4.89 5.35 -1.05
N GLY A 151 -3.72 5.19 -1.70
CA GLY A 151 -3.57 5.19 -3.15
C GLY A 151 -3.29 6.59 -3.70
N GLU A 152 -3.83 6.90 -4.88
CA GLU A 152 -3.42 8.07 -5.67
C GLU A 152 -3.52 9.39 -4.89
N LYS A 153 -4.60 9.58 -4.13
CA LYS A 153 -4.89 10.81 -3.38
C LYS A 153 -4.15 10.93 -2.03
N CYS A 154 -3.25 9.99 -1.71
CA CYS A 154 -2.49 10.02 -0.45
C CYS A 154 -1.60 11.27 -0.35
N PRO A 155 -1.68 12.06 0.74
CA PRO A 155 -0.77 13.17 0.96
C PRO A 155 0.68 12.69 1.09
N ASN A 156 1.61 13.33 0.37
CA ASN A 156 3.05 12.99 0.43
C ASN A 156 3.71 13.23 1.80
N SER A 157 3.01 13.89 2.73
CA SER A 157 3.44 14.08 4.13
C SER A 157 3.04 12.92 5.05
N THR A 158 2.21 11.97 4.58
CA THR A 158 1.74 10.84 5.39
C THR A 158 2.90 9.96 5.83
N ARG A 159 2.92 9.55 7.10
CA ARG A 159 3.96 8.65 7.63
C ARG A 159 3.39 7.56 8.53
N GLY A 160 4.02 6.39 8.49
CA GLY A 160 3.73 5.26 9.39
C GLY A 160 2.77 4.24 8.80
N LEU A 161 2.22 3.38 9.66
CA LEU A 161 1.37 2.26 9.27
C LEU A 161 -0.11 2.65 9.33
N TYR A 162 -0.84 2.35 8.26
CA TYR A 162 -2.26 2.59 8.12
C TYR A 162 -3.01 1.32 7.77
N VAL A 163 -4.27 1.25 8.19
CA VAL A 163 -5.17 0.13 7.91
C VAL A 163 -6.47 0.68 7.32
N THR A 164 -7.03 -0.05 6.37
CA THR A 164 -8.40 0.14 5.88
C THR A 164 -9.02 -1.21 5.60
N TYR A 165 -10.35 -1.29 5.63
CA TYR A 165 -11.07 -2.42 5.06
C TYR A 165 -11.63 -2.08 3.67
N THR A 166 -12.03 -3.10 2.93
CA THR A 166 -12.64 -2.98 1.60
C THR A 166 -13.82 -3.95 1.45
N ALA A 167 -14.64 -3.75 0.42
CA ALA A 167 -15.65 -4.73 0.03
C ALA A 167 -15.01 -5.96 -0.66
N ASP A 168 -15.77 -7.04 -0.76
CA ASP A 168 -15.36 -8.27 -1.47
C ASP A 168 -15.40 -8.15 -3.00
N SER A 169 -16.13 -7.18 -3.52
CA SER A 169 -16.42 -6.96 -4.93
C SER A 169 -16.39 -5.47 -5.28
N LYS A 170 -16.21 -5.14 -6.57
CA LYS A 170 -16.16 -3.75 -7.04
C LYS A 170 -17.54 -3.07 -6.92
N PRO A 171 -17.62 -1.78 -6.56
CA PRO A 171 -16.52 -0.95 -6.07
C PRO A 171 -16.07 -1.36 -4.67
N PHE A 172 -14.75 -1.47 -4.47
CA PHE A 172 -14.15 -1.94 -3.23
C PHE A 172 -14.09 -0.86 -2.14
N ALA A 173 -13.99 0.41 -2.54
CA ALA A 173 -13.86 1.53 -1.64
C ALA A 173 -15.15 1.71 -0.84
N LEU A 174 -15.00 1.73 0.48
CA LEU A 174 -16.12 1.91 1.39
C LEU A 174 -16.28 3.39 1.77
N GLY A 175 -15.21 4.19 1.80
CA GLY A 175 -15.26 5.57 2.29
C GLY A 175 -15.18 5.67 3.82
N PRO A 176 -15.77 6.70 4.45
CA PRO A 176 -15.50 7.01 5.85
C PRO A 176 -15.92 5.91 6.83
N TRP A 177 -15.05 5.67 7.82
CA TRP A 177 -15.28 4.75 8.92
C TRP A 177 -15.86 5.49 10.12
N THR A 178 -17.17 5.30 10.36
CA THR A 178 -17.79 5.68 11.63
C THR A 178 -17.72 4.52 12.62
N GLY A 179 -17.88 4.79 13.92
CA GLY A 179 -17.92 3.74 14.94
C GLY A 179 -18.98 2.68 14.65
N SER A 180 -20.18 3.08 14.20
CA SER A 180 -21.25 2.15 13.82
C SER A 180 -20.90 1.34 12.59
N ARG A 181 -20.36 1.98 11.54
CA ARG A 181 -19.97 1.29 10.30
C ARG A 181 -18.88 0.26 10.54
N TYR A 182 -17.88 0.61 11.37
CA TYR A 182 -16.84 -0.31 11.77
C TYR A 182 -17.41 -1.52 12.50
N ILE A 183 -18.32 -1.32 13.47
CA ILE A 183 -18.98 -2.42 14.19
C ILE A 183 -19.73 -3.33 13.23
N THR A 184 -20.55 -2.77 12.34
CA THR A 184 -21.30 -3.55 11.35
C THR A 184 -20.38 -4.35 10.42
N TYR A 185 -19.27 -3.77 9.98
CA TYR A 185 -18.28 -4.48 9.17
C TYR A 185 -17.68 -5.67 9.94
N MET A 186 -17.25 -5.44 11.18
CA MET A 186 -16.67 -6.50 12.02
C MET A 186 -17.66 -7.61 12.37
N GLU A 187 -18.96 -7.31 12.47
CA GLU A 187 -20.00 -8.32 12.72
C GLU A 187 -20.28 -9.17 11.48
N THR A 188 -20.24 -8.57 10.29
CA THR A 188 -20.53 -9.25 9.02
C THR A 188 -19.37 -10.11 8.52
N HIS A 189 -18.13 -9.80 8.92
CA HIS A 189 -16.91 -10.46 8.43
C HIS A 189 -16.21 -11.29 9.53
N LYS A 190 -16.93 -11.70 10.58
CA LYS A 190 -16.41 -12.43 11.74
C LYS A 190 -16.30 -13.95 11.57
N ASN A 191 -16.34 -14.44 10.33
CA ASN A 191 -16.29 -15.87 10.00
C ASN A 191 -14.92 -16.29 9.49
#